data_AF-A0A6B3CKP3-F1
#
_entry.id   AF-A0A6B3CKP3-F1
#
_cell.length_a   1.000
_cell.length_b   1.000
_cell.length_c   1.000
_cell.angle_alpha   90.00
_cell.angle_beta   90.00
_cell.angle_gamma   90.00
#
_symmetry.space_group_name_H-M   'P 1'
#
loop_
_entity.id
_entity.type
_entity.pdbx_description
1 polymer ?
#
loop_
_entity_poly.entity_id
_entity_poly.type
_entity_poly.pdbx_seq_one_letter_code
_entity_poly.pdbx_strand_id
1 'polypeptide(L)'
;SAACDAICRIMEGGHVPSLLELMDRTTVKAVNDLAHMGLPETTEALLLAAFDTTDPAADLAAVGALCEAAGATQVVPAEDAAESELLLQA
;
A
#
# COMPACT_ATOMS: atom_id res chain seq x y z
N SER A 1 1.43 -7.07 13.03
CA SER A 1 2.57 -6.66 12.19
C SER A 1 2.49 -5.16 11.96
N ALA A 2 3.56 -4.51 11.49
CA ALA A 2 3.56 -3.08 11.13
C ALA A 2 2.42 -2.73 10.16
N ALA A 3 2.20 -3.56 9.14
CA ALA A 3 1.13 -3.35 8.16
C ALA A 3 -0.28 -3.42 8.78
N CYS A 4 -0.55 -4.36 9.69
CA CYS A 4 -1.85 -4.40 10.40
C CYS A 4 -2.06 -3.17 11.29
N ASP A 5 -1.00 -2.68 11.96
CA ASP A 5 -1.09 -1.46 12.77
C ASP A 5 -1.38 -0.24 11.88
N ALA A 6 -0.76 -0.14 10.70
CA ALA A 6 -1.09 0.89 9.71
C ALA A 6 -2.59 0.86 9.34
N ILE A 7 -3.13 -0.32 9.02
CA ILE A 7 -4.56 -0.49 8.68
C ILE A 7 -5.45 0.00 9.82
N CYS A 8 -5.16 -0.40 11.06
CA CYS A 8 -5.93 0.05 12.23
C CYS A 8 -5.93 1.57 12.34
N ARG A 9 -4.76 2.21 12.24
CA ARG A 9 -4.62 3.67 12.33
C ARG A 9 -5.30 4.42 11.20
N ILE A 10 -5.26 3.89 9.97
CA ILE A 10 -5.98 4.44 8.81
C ILE A 10 -7.48 4.48 9.09
N MET A 11 -8.03 3.36 9.56
CA MET A 11 -9.46 3.22 9.87
C MET A 11 -9.88 4.08 11.07
N GLU A 12 -9.07 4.10 12.13
CA GLU A 12 -9.31 4.94 13.32
C GLU A 12 -9.22 6.44 13.01
N GLY A 13 -8.37 6.83 12.04
CA GLY A 13 -8.26 8.19 11.52
C GLY A 13 -9.45 8.63 10.67
N GLY A 14 -10.39 7.73 10.36
CA GLY A 14 -11.58 8.03 9.56
C GLY A 14 -11.33 8.12 8.06
N HIS A 15 -10.15 7.69 7.58
CA HIS A 15 -9.88 7.60 6.15
C HIS A 15 -10.69 6.45 5.55
N VAL A 16 -11.24 6.66 4.35
CA VAL A 16 -12.07 5.67 3.66
C VAL A 16 -11.47 5.37 2.28
N PRO A 17 -10.40 4.56 2.21
CA PRO A 17 -9.89 4.07 0.93
C PRO A 17 -10.99 3.33 0.18
N SER A 18 -11.07 3.50 -1.15
CA SER A 18 -11.90 2.67 -2.01
C SER A 18 -11.37 1.24 -2.13
N LEU A 19 -10.07 1.06 -1.94
CA LEU A 19 -9.39 -0.23 -1.83
C LEU A 19 -8.33 -0.17 -0.73
N LEU A 20 -8.24 -1.26 0.04
CA LEU A 20 -7.15 -1.48 0.99
C LEU A 20 -6.78 -2.97 0.98
N GLU A 21 -5.63 -3.30 0.42
CA GLU A 21 -5.18 -4.68 0.22
C GLU A 21 -3.84 -4.94 0.91
N LEU A 22 -3.77 -6.05 1.66
CA LEU A 22 -2.58 -6.48 2.37
C LEU A 22 -2.11 -7.82 1.81
N MET A 23 -0.88 -7.84 1.30
CA MET A 23 -0.18 -9.05 0.91
C MET A 23 0.88 -9.36 1.96
N ASP A 24 0.85 -10.57 2.51
CA ASP A 24 1.89 -11.02 3.43
C ASP A 24 3.17 -11.42 2.69
N ARG A 25 4.24 -11.70 3.44
CA ARG A 25 5.53 -12.13 2.91
C ARG A 25 5.42 -13.27 1.89
N THR A 26 4.55 -14.25 2.12
CA THR A 26 4.43 -15.43 1.26
C THR A 26 3.84 -15.03 -0.09
N THR A 27 2.76 -14.25 -0.06
CA THR A 27 2.11 -13.73 -1.27
C THR A 27 3.03 -12.77 -2.01
N VAL A 28 3.66 -11.82 -1.30
CA VAL A 28 4.63 -10.88 -1.88
C VAL A 28 5.76 -11.62 -2.59
N LYS A 29 6.32 -12.66 -1.97
CA LYS A 29 7.37 -13.46 -2.60
C LYS A 29 6.88 -14.15 -3.87
N ALA A 30 5.73 -14.81 -3.80
CA ALA A 30 5.18 -15.54 -4.94
C ALA A 30 4.89 -14.61 -6.13
N VAL A 31 4.32 -13.43 -5.86
CA VAL A 31 4.01 -12.44 -6.89
C VAL A 31 5.28 -11.77 -7.41
N ASN A 32 6.26 -11.45 -6.56
CA ASN A 32 7.54 -10.89 -7.02
C ASN A 32 8.29 -11.86 -7.94
N ASP A 33 8.22 -13.17 -7.64
CA ASP A 33 8.83 -14.22 -8.47
C ASP A 33 8.11 -14.40 -9.82
N LEU A 34 6.78 -14.23 -9.86
CA LEU A 34 5.95 -14.44 -11.05
C LEU A 34 5.84 -13.19 -11.95
N ALA A 35 5.59 -12.04 -11.35
CA ALA A 35 5.31 -10.76 -12.02
C ALA A 35 6.55 -9.87 -12.15
N HIS A 36 7.69 -10.28 -11.58
CA HIS A 36 8.95 -9.53 -11.60
C HIS A 36 8.81 -8.08 -11.10
N MET A 37 8.05 -7.88 -10.01
CA MET A 37 7.78 -6.55 -9.46
C MET A 37 9.04 -5.80 -9.00
N GLY A 38 10.16 -6.48 -8.79
CA GLY A 38 11.42 -5.86 -8.36
C GLY A 38 11.42 -5.43 -6.89
N LEU A 39 10.52 -5.98 -6.08
CA LEU A 39 10.46 -5.70 -4.65
C LEU A 39 11.69 -6.31 -3.94
N PRO A 40 12.21 -5.66 -2.88
CA PRO A 40 13.28 -6.24 -2.08
C PRO A 40 12.88 -7.60 -1.48
N GLU A 41 13.78 -8.58 -1.49
CA GLU A 41 13.56 -9.90 -0.86
C GLU A 41 13.30 -9.82 0.66
N THR A 42 13.64 -8.69 1.28
CA THR A 42 13.38 -8.40 2.70
C THR A 42 11.96 -7.86 2.94
N THR A 43 11.11 -7.76 1.91
CA THR A 43 9.75 -7.24 2.05
C THR A 43 8.87 -8.26 2.76
N GLU A 44 8.45 -7.94 3.99
CA GLU A 44 7.62 -8.82 4.82
C GLU A 44 6.12 -8.64 4.60
N ALA A 45 5.70 -7.51 4.02
CA ALA A 45 4.33 -7.21 3.66
C ALA A 45 4.28 -6.05 2.65
N LEU A 46 3.23 -6.04 1.82
CA LEU A 46 2.85 -4.92 0.96
C LEU A 46 1.43 -4.48 1.33
N LEU A 47 1.22 -3.18 1.50
CA LEU A 47 -0.10 -2.58 1.70
C LEU A 47 -0.39 -1.65 0.54
N LEU A 48 -1.45 -1.92 -0.22
CA LEU A 48 -1.96 -1.07 -1.28
C LEU A 48 -3.19 -0.33 -0.79
N ALA A 49 -3.25 0.97 -1.02
CA ALA A 49 -4.40 1.81 -0.69
C ALA A 49 -4.76 2.67 -1.91
N ALA A 50 -6.04 2.66 -2.29
CA ALA A 50 -6.55 3.50 -3.37
C ALA A 50 -7.70 4.37 -2.88
N PHE A 51 -7.87 5.54 -3.51
CA PHE A 51 -8.94 6.49 -3.22
C PHE A 51 -9.63 6.88 -4.53
N ASP A 52 -10.96 6.79 -4.56
CA ASP A 52 -11.78 7.18 -5.71
C ASP A 52 -12.46 8.53 -5.46
N THR A 53 -11.62 9.55 -5.31
CA THR A 53 -12.06 10.93 -5.08
C THR A 53 -11.42 11.85 -6.11
N THR A 54 -12.07 12.97 -6.43
CA THR A 54 -11.55 13.94 -7.41
C THR A 54 -10.23 14.60 -6.98
N ASP A 55 -9.96 14.66 -5.66
CA ASP A 55 -8.71 15.18 -5.10
C ASP A 55 -8.22 14.28 -3.94
N PRO A 56 -7.57 13.15 -4.23
CA PRO A 56 -7.15 12.18 -3.22
C PRO A 56 -5.81 12.55 -2.56
N ALA A 57 -5.17 13.66 -2.95
CA ALA A 57 -3.79 13.95 -2.58
C ALA A 57 -3.60 14.07 -1.06
N ALA A 58 -4.54 14.70 -0.36
CA ALA A 58 -4.50 14.84 1.09
C ALA A 58 -4.66 13.49 1.81
N ASP A 59 -5.56 12.64 1.33
CA ASP A 59 -5.80 11.30 1.88
C ASP A 59 -4.60 10.37 1.64
N LEU A 60 -4.04 10.38 0.43
CA LEU A 60 -2.84 9.62 0.08
C LEU A 60 -1.64 10.03 0.94
N ALA A 61 -1.44 11.34 1.14
CA ALA A 61 -0.38 11.85 2.00
C ALA A 61 -0.59 11.44 3.47
N ALA A 62 -1.83 11.53 3.98
CA ALA A 62 -2.15 11.14 5.35
C ALA A 62 -1.95 9.64 5.58
N VAL A 63 -2.47 8.79 4.68
CA VAL A 63 -2.28 7.34 4.73
C VAL A 63 -0.80 6.96 4.61
N GLY A 64 -0.05 7.60 3.72
CA GLY A 64 1.39 7.40 3.61
C GLY A 64 2.12 7.66 4.92
N ALA A 65 1.83 8.78 5.58
CA ALA A 65 2.42 9.11 6.88
C ALA A 65 2.04 8.11 7.98
N LEU A 66 0.81 7.59 7.97
CA LEU A 66 0.37 6.55 8.91
C LEU A 66 1.13 5.22 8.69
N CYS A 67 1.37 4.85 7.43
CA CYS A 67 2.19 3.69 7.08
C CYS A 67 3.63 3.84 7.56
N GLU A 68 4.27 4.99 7.31
CA GLU A 68 5.63 5.28 7.81
C GLU A 68 5.68 5.22 9.34
N ALA A 69 4.71 5.83 10.03
CA ALA A 69 4.61 5.83 11.49
C ALA A 69 4.35 4.45 12.09
N ALA A 70 3.83 3.50 11.29
CA ALA A 70 3.66 2.11 11.69
C ALA A 70 4.90 1.24 11.37
N GLY A 71 5.87 1.77 10.61
CA GLY A 71 7.13 1.11 10.28
C GLY A 71 7.32 0.71 8.82
N ALA A 72 6.55 1.30 7.89
CA ALA A 72 6.79 1.10 6.46
C ALA A 72 8.19 1.61 6.08
N THR A 73 8.96 0.78 5.37
CA THR A 73 10.32 1.13 4.92
C THR A 73 10.34 1.88 3.59
N GLN A 74 9.26 1.80 2.83
CA GLN A 74 9.03 2.53 1.59
C GLN A 74 7.53 2.84 1.48
N VAL A 75 7.22 4.05 1.05
CA VAL A 75 5.87 4.49 0.70
C VAL A 75 5.98 5.18 -0.65
N VAL A 76 5.24 4.68 -1.63
CA VAL A 76 5.23 5.20 -2.99
C VAL A 76 3.78 5.54 -3.34
N PRO A 77 3.42 6.83 -3.44
CA PRO A 77 2.15 7.20 -4.03
C PRO A 77 2.22 6.93 -5.54
N ALA A 78 1.25 6.20 -6.09
CA ALA A 78 1.13 6.05 -7.54
C ALA A 78 0.88 7.44 -8.16
N GLU A 79 1.71 7.84 -9.11
CA GLU A 79 1.64 9.17 -9.72
C GLU A 79 0.51 9.26 -10.76
N ASP A 80 0.09 8.12 -11.30
CA ASP A 80 -1.03 8.01 -12.22
C ASP A 80 -1.82 6.68 -12.10
N ALA A 81 -2.99 6.66 -12.72
CA ALA A 81 -3.88 5.50 -12.70
C ALA A 81 -3.28 4.27 -13.42
N ALA A 82 -2.36 4.46 -14.37
CA ALA A 82 -1.75 3.36 -15.11
C ALA A 82 -0.70 2.64 -14.26
N GLU A 83 0.07 3.38 -13.46
CA GLU A 83 0.97 2.83 -12.43
C GLU A 83 0.16 2.11 -11.34
N SER A 84 -0.96 2.69 -10.91
CA SER A 84 -1.86 2.04 -9.95
C SER A 84 -2.46 0.73 -10.49
N GLU A 85 -2.86 0.68 -11.76
CA GLU A 85 -3.41 -0.53 -12.40
C GLU A 85 -2.35 -1.63 -12.53
N LEU A 86 -1.11 -1.27 -12.88
CA LEU A 86 0.01 -2.22 -12.93
C LEU A 86 0.32 -2.83 -11.56
N LEU A 87 0.21 -2.04 -10.48
CA LEU A 87 0.36 -2.53 -9.10
C LEU A 87 -0.81 -3.43 -8.66
N LEU A 88 -2.03 -3.18 -9.16
CA LEU A 88 -3.23 -3.97 -8.85
C LEU A 88 -3.34 -5.27 -9.67
N GLN A 89 -2.62 -5.38 -10.79
CA GLN A 89 -2.60 -6.57 -11.65
C GLN A 89 -1.55 -7.62 -11.25
N ALA A 90 -0.77 -7.35 -10.20
CA ALA A 90 0.26 -8.24 -9.67
C ALA A 90 -0.31 -9.19 -8.60
#